data_AF-A0A352NFE6-F1
#
_entry.id   AF-A0A352NFE6-F1
#
_cell.length_a   1.000
_cell.length_b   1.000
_cell.length_c   1.000
_cell.angle_alpha   90.00
_cell.angle_beta   90.00
_cell.angle_gamma   90.00
#
_symmetry.space_group_name_H-M   'P 1'
#
loop_
_entity.id
_entity.type
_entity.pdbx_description
1 polymer ?
#
loop_
_entity_poly.entity_id
_entity_poly.type
_entity_poly.pdbx_seq_one_letter_code
_entity_poly.pdbx_strand_id
1 'polypeptide(L)'
;EAAENLARLKAAYGNDYEIFPISAATGSGLDSLIYKVAALLEDLPGTIPPAEETAEHVVYRAEPRFSISREDGIFQVGGKEIKRHVAMTDLENDEAVERLQWIFKRMGIDDALKEAGIKEGDTVKIGDFEFEYVE
;
A
#
# COMPACT_ATOMS: atom_id res chain seq x y z
N GLU A 1 -13.28 54.26 3.80
CA GLU A 1 -12.20 53.31 3.48
C GLU A 1 -12.63 52.10 2.64
N ALA A 2 -13.30 51.07 3.17
CA ALA A 2 -13.60 49.85 2.40
C ALA A 2 -14.51 50.09 1.17
N ALA A 3 -15.56 50.92 1.32
CA ALA A 3 -16.47 51.26 0.23
C ALA A 3 -15.82 52.13 -0.88
N GLU A 4 -14.89 53.02 -0.50
CA GLU A 4 -14.15 53.86 -1.46
C GLU A 4 -13.12 53.04 -2.25
N ASN A 5 -12.46 52.08 -1.59
CA ASN A 5 -11.56 51.15 -2.24
C ASN A 5 -12.30 50.24 -3.24
N LEU A 6 -13.53 49.84 -2.93
CA LEU A 6 -14.37 49.08 -3.85
C LEU A 6 -14.69 49.88 -5.12
N ALA A 7 -15.04 51.16 -4.98
CA ALA A 7 -15.30 52.04 -6.13
C ALA A 7 -14.06 52.18 -7.02
N ARG A 8 -12.87 52.36 -6.43
CA ARG A 8 -11.60 52.41 -7.16
C ARG A 8 -11.30 51.11 -7.90
N LEU A 9 -11.55 49.97 -7.26
CA LEU A 9 -11.27 48.64 -7.84
C LEU A 9 -12.24 48.33 -8.99
N LYS A 10 -13.52 48.71 -8.86
CA LYS A 10 -14.51 48.63 -9.95
C LYS A 10 -14.16 49.51 -11.14
N ALA A 11 -13.68 50.73 -10.90
CA ALA A 11 -13.26 51.62 -11.98
C ALA A 11 -12.02 51.10 -12.74
N ALA A 12 -11.09 50.46 -12.03
CA ALA A 12 -9.86 49.95 -12.62
C ALA A 12 -10.03 48.61 -13.35
N TYR A 13 -10.87 47.70 -12.85
CA TYR A 13 -10.91 46.30 -13.30
C TYR A 13 -12.31 45.78 -13.62
N GLY A 14 -13.37 46.59 -13.45
CA GLY A 14 -14.75 46.13 -13.60
C GLY A 14 -15.15 45.75 -15.03
N ASN A 15 -14.34 46.09 -16.03
CA ASN A 15 -14.55 45.67 -17.43
C ASN A 15 -13.92 44.31 -17.73
N ASP A 16 -12.88 43.92 -16.98
CA ASP A 16 -12.09 42.71 -17.24
C ASP A 16 -12.45 41.57 -16.27
N TYR A 17 -12.91 41.92 -15.06
CA TYR A 17 -13.18 40.97 -13.98
C TYR A 17 -14.49 41.26 -13.25
N GLU A 18 -15.20 40.20 -12.87
CA GLU A 18 -16.35 40.29 -12.00
C GLU A 18 -15.90 40.47 -10.54
N ILE A 19 -16.30 41.59 -9.91
CA ILE A 19 -15.81 41.97 -8.58
C ILE A 19 -16.86 41.69 -7.52
N PHE A 20 -16.51 40.81 -6.57
CA PHE A 20 -17.35 40.43 -5.43
C PHE A 20 -16.87 41.10 -4.14
N PRO A 21 -17.60 42.10 -3.59
CA PRO A 21 -17.28 42.64 -2.28
C PRO A 21 -17.69 41.65 -1.18
N ILE A 22 -16.73 41.22 -0.37
CA ILE A 22 -16.97 40.28 0.74
C ILE A 22 -16.46 40.83 2.07
N SER A 23 -17.04 40.34 3.17
CA SER A 23 -16.60 40.62 4.54
C SER A 23 -16.58 39.33 5.35
N ALA A 24 -15.39 38.85 5.71
CA ALA A 24 -15.21 37.66 6.54
C ALA A 24 -15.78 37.85 7.97
N ALA A 25 -15.77 39.08 8.49
CA ALA A 25 -16.26 39.39 9.83
C ALA A 25 -17.80 39.35 9.93
N THR A 26 -18.52 39.68 8.84
CA THR A 26 -19.99 39.73 8.83
C THR A 26 -20.63 38.63 7.97
N GLY A 27 -19.83 37.86 7.23
CA GLY A 27 -20.29 36.87 6.26
C GLY A 27 -20.92 37.46 4.99
N SER A 28 -20.97 38.80 4.87
CA SER A 28 -21.61 39.46 3.73
C SER A 28 -20.86 39.19 2.42
N GLY A 29 -21.61 38.84 1.36
CA GLY A 29 -21.08 38.62 0.02
C GLY A 29 -20.44 37.24 -0.22
N LEU A 30 -20.31 36.41 0.81
CA LEU A 30 -19.67 35.10 0.71
C LEU A 30 -20.50 34.12 -0.12
N ASP A 31 -21.82 34.09 0.07
CA ASP A 31 -22.72 33.19 -0.68
C ASP A 31 -22.64 33.45 -2.18
N SER A 32 -22.71 34.72 -2.59
CA SER A 32 -22.61 35.11 -4.01
C SER A 32 -21.28 34.68 -4.64
N LEU A 33 -20.18 34.76 -3.89
CA LEU A 33 -18.88 34.29 -4.34
C LEU A 33 -18.87 32.75 -4.50
N ILE A 34 -19.39 32.02 -3.52
CA ILE A 34 -19.43 30.55 -3.54
C ILE A 34 -20.27 30.05 -4.72
N TYR A 35 -21.46 30.62 -4.94
CA TYR A 35 -22.30 30.24 -6.08
C TYR A 35 -21.64 30.51 -7.42
N LYS A 36 -20.92 31.63 -7.57
CA LYS A 36 -20.17 31.92 -8.79
C LYS A 36 -19.05 30.91 -9.02
N VAL A 37 -18.30 30.56 -7.98
CA VAL A 37 -17.24 29.55 -8.06
C VAL A 37 -17.81 28.19 -8.44
N ALA A 38 -18.94 27.78 -7.85
CA ALA A 38 -19.60 26.53 -8.19
C ALA A 38 -20.02 26.49 -9.68
N ALA A 39 -20.63 27.55 -10.19
CA ALA A 39 -21.01 27.65 -11.60
C ALA A 39 -19.79 27.58 -12.54
N LEU A 40 -18.67 28.23 -12.17
CA LEU A 40 -17.44 28.14 -12.94
C LEU A 40 -16.83 26.73 -12.93
N LEU A 41 -16.97 25.99 -11.83
CA LEU A 41 -16.51 24.61 -11.73
C LEU A 41 -17.38 23.67 -12.57
N GLU A 42 -18.69 23.91 -12.67
CA GLU A 42 -19.61 23.13 -13.52
C GLU A 42 -19.30 23.30 -15.02
N ASP A 43 -18.89 24.50 -15.44
CA ASP A 43 -18.54 24.81 -16.83
C ASP A 43 -17.16 24.26 -17.26
N LEU A 44 -16.32 23.82 -16.32
CA LEU A 44 -15.02 23.22 -16.65
C LEU A 44 -15.20 21.79 -17.17
N PRO A 45 -14.45 21.38 -18.21
CA PRO A 45 -14.44 19.99 -18.65
C PRO A 45 -14.04 19.12 -17.47
N GLY A 46 -14.86 18.10 -17.17
CA GLY A 46 -14.77 17.30 -15.96
C GLY A 46 -13.33 17.01 -15.58
N THR A 47 -12.91 17.52 -14.42
CA THR A 47 -11.61 17.19 -13.85
C THR A 47 -11.60 15.68 -13.67
N ILE A 48 -10.80 14.98 -14.47
CA ILE A 48 -10.42 13.60 -14.15
C ILE A 48 -9.76 13.75 -12.78
N PRO A 49 -10.36 13.27 -11.68
CA PRO A 49 -9.63 13.24 -10.43
C PRO A 49 -8.31 12.53 -10.75
N PRO A 50 -7.13 13.05 -10.36
CA PRO A 50 -5.96 12.19 -10.34
C PRO A 50 -6.44 10.94 -9.63
N ALA A 51 -6.34 9.79 -10.32
CA ALA A 51 -6.89 8.53 -9.83
C ALA A 51 -6.63 8.55 -8.35
N GLU A 52 -7.71 8.63 -7.55
CA GLU A 52 -7.52 8.41 -6.14
C GLU A 52 -6.78 7.09 -6.17
N GLU A 53 -5.54 7.08 -5.70
CA GLU A 53 -5.12 5.95 -4.91
C GLU A 53 -6.19 5.95 -3.84
N THR A 54 -7.33 5.31 -4.15
CA THR A 54 -8.08 4.57 -3.19
C THR A 54 -6.96 3.77 -2.61
N ALA A 55 -6.44 4.27 -1.50
CA ALA A 55 -5.94 3.44 -0.44
C ALA A 55 -7.08 2.45 -0.32
N GLU A 56 -6.95 1.36 -1.09
CA GLU A 56 -7.77 0.20 -0.97
C GLU A 56 -7.87 0.05 0.52
N HIS A 57 -9.07 -0.14 1.05
CA HIS A 57 -9.16 -0.68 2.38
C HIS A 57 -8.23 -1.89 2.37
N VAL A 58 -7.00 -1.69 2.87
CA VAL A 58 -6.03 -2.74 3.08
C VAL A 58 -6.62 -3.37 4.31
N VAL A 59 -7.65 -4.20 4.06
CA VAL A 59 -7.79 -5.42 4.79
C VAL A 59 -6.38 -5.96 4.74
N TYR A 60 -5.65 -5.84 5.84
CA TYR A 60 -4.41 -6.56 6.06
C TYR A 60 -4.80 -8.04 6.03
N ARG A 61 -5.06 -8.58 4.83
CA ARG A 61 -4.82 -9.98 4.55
C ARG A 61 -3.30 -10.02 4.61
N ALA A 62 -2.78 -10.56 5.70
CA ALA A 62 -1.38 -10.90 5.79
C ALA A 62 -1.03 -11.55 4.45
N GLU A 63 -0.12 -10.94 3.69
CA GLU A 63 0.53 -11.69 2.61
C GLU A 63 1.00 -12.99 3.26
N PRO A 64 0.67 -14.16 2.70
CA PRO A 64 1.11 -15.40 3.29
C PRO A 64 2.63 -15.34 3.42
N ARG A 65 3.13 -15.43 4.66
CA ARG A 65 4.56 -15.26 4.98
C ARG A 65 5.45 -16.20 4.17
N PHE A 66 4.88 -17.32 3.74
CA PHE A 66 5.44 -18.30 2.85
C PHE A 66 4.31 -19.01 2.08
N SER A 67 4.66 -19.69 0.98
CA SER A 67 3.77 -20.51 0.16
C SER A 67 4.41 -21.89 -0.02
N ILE A 68 3.62 -22.96 0.01
CA ILE A 68 4.10 -24.32 -0.25
C ILE A 68 3.42 -24.83 -1.52
N SER A 69 4.22 -25.29 -2.48
CA SER A 69 3.75 -26.00 -3.67
C SER A 69 4.42 -27.36 -3.75
N ARG A 70 3.76 -28.33 -4.40
CA ARG A 70 4.32 -29.66 -4.62
C ARG A 70 4.46 -29.87 -6.13
N GLU A 71 5.67 -30.14 -6.58
CA GLU A 71 5.99 -30.37 -7.99
C GLU A 71 6.91 -31.60 -8.09
N ASP A 72 6.54 -32.58 -8.91
CA ASP A 72 7.32 -33.82 -9.13
C ASP A 72 7.74 -34.59 -7.87
N GLY A 73 6.96 -34.48 -6.79
CA GLY A 73 7.26 -35.13 -5.50
C GLY A 73 8.14 -34.32 -4.55
N ILE A 74 8.58 -33.13 -4.97
CA ILE A 74 9.38 -32.20 -4.16
C ILE A 74 8.48 -31.08 -3.61
N PHE A 75 8.61 -30.80 -2.32
CA PHE A 75 7.90 -29.70 -1.67
C PHE A 75 8.68 -28.39 -1.83
N GLN A 76 8.18 -27.47 -2.63
CA GLN A 76 8.77 -26.15 -2.81
C GLN A 76 8.18 -25.16 -1.81
N VAL A 77 9.03 -24.59 -0.95
CA VAL A 77 8.66 -23.50 -0.03
C VAL A 77 9.17 -22.17 -0.59
N GLY A 78 8.23 -21.30 -0.91
CA GLY A 78 8.45 -19.94 -1.37
C GLY A 78 8.17 -18.90 -0.29
N GLY A 79 8.82 -17.75 -0.36
CA GLY A 79 8.56 -16.62 0.54
C GLY A 79 9.77 -15.70 0.61
N LYS A 80 9.56 -14.39 0.62
CA LYS A 80 10.67 -13.42 0.62
C LYS A 80 11.53 -13.52 1.88
N GLU A 81 10.89 -13.76 3.02
CA GLU A 81 11.56 -13.88 4.31
C GLU A 81 12.34 -15.21 4.43
N ILE A 82 11.71 -16.33 4.09
CA ILE A 82 12.36 -17.66 4.17
C ILE A 82 13.56 -17.78 3.21
N LYS A 83 13.41 -17.31 1.96
CA LYS A 83 14.51 -17.30 0.99
C LYS A 83 15.70 -16.46 1.49
N ARG A 84 15.43 -15.34 2.16
CA ARG A 84 16.47 -14.50 2.74
C ARG A 84 17.18 -15.20 3.90
N HIS A 85 16.44 -15.86 4.78
CA HIS A 85 17.04 -16.60 5.90
C HIS A 85 17.93 -17.73 5.40
N VAL A 86 17.44 -18.56 4.48
CA VAL A 86 18.24 -19.66 3.91
C VAL A 86 19.47 -19.11 3.18
N ALA A 87 19.33 -18.07 2.35
CA ALA A 87 20.47 -17.51 1.60
C ALA A 87 21.52 -16.81 2.48
N MET A 88 21.16 -16.37 3.68
CA MET A 88 22.09 -15.73 4.65
C MET A 88 22.65 -16.73 5.67
N THR A 89 22.15 -17.96 5.71
CA THR A 89 22.61 -19.00 6.63
C THR A 89 23.77 -19.76 6.01
N ASP A 90 24.84 -19.91 6.78
CA ASP A 90 25.92 -20.83 6.47
C ASP A 90 25.49 -22.26 6.83
N LEU A 91 25.22 -23.11 5.84
CA LEU A 91 24.72 -24.47 6.06
C LEU A 91 25.84 -25.46 6.44
N GLU A 92 27.10 -25.06 6.37
CA GLU A 92 28.23 -25.88 6.86
C GLU A 92 28.44 -25.75 8.38
N ASN A 93 27.74 -24.80 9.02
CA ASN A 93 27.81 -24.55 10.45
C ASN A 93 26.57 -25.09 11.16
N ASP A 94 26.76 -26.11 11.99
CA ASP A 94 25.71 -26.76 12.77
C ASP A 94 24.87 -25.78 13.60
N GLU A 95 25.49 -24.75 14.21
CA GLU A 95 24.76 -23.74 14.99
C GLU A 95 23.83 -22.87 14.12
N ALA A 96 24.27 -22.59 12.89
CA ALA A 96 23.50 -21.79 11.94
C ALA A 96 22.34 -22.60 11.34
N VAL A 97 22.53 -23.91 11.14
CA VAL A 97 21.47 -24.85 10.76
C VAL A 97 20.43 -24.97 11.88
N GLU A 98 20.85 -25.13 13.14
CA GLU A 98 19.93 -25.19 14.28
C GLU A 98 19.10 -23.90 14.39
N ARG A 99 19.74 -22.73 14.22
CA ARG A 99 19.03 -21.44 14.18
C ARG A 99 18.00 -21.37 13.04
N LEU A 100 18.32 -21.92 11.87
CA LEU A 100 17.41 -21.94 10.73
C LEU A 100 16.19 -22.83 11.01
N GLN A 101 16.38 -24.00 11.62
CA GLN A 101 15.29 -24.88 12.07
C GLN A 101 14.37 -24.16 13.09
N TRP A 102 14.95 -23.43 14.04
CA TRP A 102 14.19 -22.59 14.97
C TRP A 102 13.34 -21.53 14.27
N ILE A 103 13.87 -20.91 13.21
CA ILE A 103 13.13 -19.95 12.39
C ILE A 103 11.96 -20.65 11.68
N PHE A 104 12.16 -21.84 11.13
CA PHE A 104 11.11 -22.59 10.42
C PHE A 104 9.93 -22.91 11.35
N LYS A 105 10.24 -23.41 12.54
CA LYS A 105 9.26 -23.69 13.59
C LYS A 105 8.50 -22.44 14.03
N ARG A 106 9.20 -21.31 14.18
CA ARG A 106 8.59 -20.03 14.57
C ARG A 106 7.75 -19.41 13.45
N MET A 107 8.09 -19.68 12.20
CA MET A 107 7.32 -19.26 11.03
C MET A 107 6.12 -20.17 10.76
N GLY A 108 6.09 -21.39 11.32
CA GLY A 108 5.02 -22.38 11.11
C GLY A 108 5.18 -23.16 9.80
N ILE A 109 6.40 -23.24 9.26
CA ILE A 109 6.67 -23.96 8.01
C ILE A 109 6.55 -25.46 8.22
N ASP A 110 7.02 -25.97 9.36
CA ASP A 110 6.91 -27.40 9.70
C ASP A 110 5.44 -27.86 9.75
N ASP A 111 4.59 -27.08 10.43
CA ASP A 111 3.16 -27.37 10.52
C ASP A 111 2.49 -27.32 9.14
N ALA A 112 2.83 -26.32 8.33
CA ALA A 112 2.29 -26.20 6.98
C ALA A 112 2.78 -27.29 6.01
N LEU A 113 4.02 -27.78 6.17
CA LEU A 113 4.53 -28.94 5.43
C LEU A 113 3.81 -30.23 5.86
N LYS A 114 3.54 -30.40 7.16
CA LYS A 114 2.72 -31.51 7.68
C LYS A 114 1.29 -31.47 7.15
N GLU A 115 0.66 -30.29 7.11
CA GLU A 115 -0.66 -30.09 6.49
C GLU A 115 -0.65 -30.37 4.98
N ALA A 116 0.46 -30.06 4.30
CA ALA A 116 0.67 -30.39 2.89
C ALA A 116 0.95 -31.90 2.66
N GLY A 117 1.12 -32.68 3.72
CA GLY A 117 1.28 -34.12 3.68
C GLY A 117 2.71 -34.59 3.40
N ILE A 118 3.72 -33.81 3.84
CA ILE A 118 5.11 -34.26 3.81
C ILE A 118 5.32 -35.50 4.67
N LYS A 119 6.21 -36.39 4.24
CA LYS A 119 6.63 -37.57 4.99
C LYS A 119 8.12 -37.49 5.30
N GLU A 120 8.54 -38.24 6.32
CA GLU A 120 9.95 -38.48 6.59
C GLU A 120 10.61 -39.04 5.31
N GLY A 121 11.69 -38.39 4.89
CA GLY A 121 12.41 -38.73 3.65
C GLY A 121 11.97 -37.97 2.40
N ASP A 122 10.92 -37.16 2.46
CA ASP A 122 10.54 -36.30 1.33
C ASP A 122 11.49 -35.11 1.20
N THR A 123 11.75 -34.68 -0.04
CA THR A 123 12.65 -33.55 -0.33
C THR A 123 11.90 -32.23 -0.28
N VAL A 124 12.46 -31.26 0.44
CA VAL A 124 12.00 -29.87 0.51
C VAL A 124 13.00 -28.97 -0.21
N LYS A 125 12.49 -28.11 -1.09
CA LYS A 125 13.26 -27.13 -1.85
C LYS A 125 12.89 -25.72 -1.43
N ILE A 126 13.88 -24.91 -1.09
CA ILE A 126 13.73 -23.50 -0.73
C ILE A 126 14.73 -22.66 -1.53
N GLY A 127 14.23 -22.02 -2.60
CA GLY A 127 15.12 -21.32 -3.53
C GLY A 127 16.06 -22.31 -4.23
N ASP A 128 17.36 -22.14 -4.03
CA ASP A 128 18.40 -22.98 -4.62
C ASP A 128 18.86 -24.12 -3.69
N PHE A 129 18.29 -24.21 -2.48
CA PHE A 129 18.66 -25.21 -1.48
C PHE A 129 17.61 -26.32 -1.42
N GLU A 130 18.08 -27.56 -1.30
CA GLU A 130 17.26 -28.77 -1.19
C GLU A 130 17.74 -29.58 0.01
N PHE A 131 16.82 -30.07 0.82
CA PHE A 131 17.12 -30.93 1.97
C PHE A 131 16.03 -31.99 2.17
N GLU A 132 16.37 -33.04 2.89
CA GLU A 132 15.45 -34.12 3.25
C GLU A 132 14.74 -33.77 4.56
N TYR A 133 13.42 -33.93 4.59
CA TYR A 133 12.62 -33.68 5.78
C TYR A 133 12.79 -34.84 6.78
N VAL A 134 13.23 -34.51 7.98
CA VAL A 134 13.39 -35.43 9.12
C VAL A 134 12.49 -34.93 10.25
N GLU A 135 11.66 -35.81 10.81
CA GLU A 135 10.75 -35.48 11.94
C GLU A 135 11.45 -35.53 13.31
#